data_AF-A0A2V8Q1S9-F1
#
_entry.id   AF-A0A2V8Q1S9-F1
#
_cell.length_a   1.000
_cell.length_b   1.000
_cell.length_c   1.000
_cell.angle_alpha   90.00
_cell.angle_beta   90.00
_cell.angle_gamma   90.00
#
_symmetry.space_group_name_H-M   'P 1'
#
loop_
_entity.id
_entity.type
_entity.pdbx_description
1 polymer ?
#
loop_
_entity_poly.entity_id
_entity_poly.type
_entity_poly.pdbx_seq_one_letter_code
_entity_poly.pdbx_strand_id
1 'polypeptide(L)'
;MLVFLRSLPINYYENEKAQTLLWWFKVKSINSGAAMNTTKLAPTIILFSVVGLSSIAATAQTVTQEVNVTIRPPRTAEERVAEEVKLKELRRAAEEKLAAEESARVAETNPKNLLRRARVMYVTSSTSFFESVQLQNELRKRDEFDRWEMAIVGRGDKYDAADIVVEIDRPIFTHTFTYQITNRSNGIVLATGKITAIDGNVAAPKLAARIMEEIRLARGEVKAKK
;
A
#
# COMPACT_ATOMS: atom_id res chain seq x y z
N MET A 1 -4.29 -42.05 73.87
CA MET A 1 -5.18 -42.84 72.99
C MET A 1 -4.99 -42.33 71.57
N LEU A 2 -4.45 -43.16 70.65
CA LEU A 2 -4.44 -42.85 69.22
C LEU A 2 -5.87 -42.86 68.67
N VAL A 3 -6.15 -42.11 67.58
CA VAL A 3 -6.69 -42.64 66.30
C VAL A 3 -7.18 -41.52 65.35
N PHE A 4 -6.55 -41.49 64.16
CA PHE A 4 -7.05 -41.12 62.82
C PHE A 4 -7.11 -39.68 62.26
N LEU A 5 -6.63 -39.59 61.02
CA LEU A 5 -6.69 -38.49 60.06
C LEU A 5 -7.93 -38.59 59.14
N ARG A 6 -8.38 -37.44 58.62
CA ARG A 6 -8.79 -37.17 57.22
C ARG A 6 -8.97 -35.64 57.07
N SER A 7 -8.21 -34.88 56.28
CA SER A 7 -8.01 -34.88 54.82
C SER A 7 -9.12 -34.18 54.00
N LEU A 8 -9.01 -32.84 53.89
CA LEU A 8 -9.26 -31.96 52.72
C LEU A 8 -10.62 -32.02 51.95
N PRO A 9 -10.96 -31.02 51.09
CA PRO A 9 -10.38 -29.69 50.87
C PRO A 9 -11.35 -28.51 51.13
N ILE A 10 -10.83 -27.28 51.20
CA ILE A 10 -11.63 -26.05 51.26
C ILE A 10 -11.91 -25.55 49.82
N ASN A 11 -13.19 -25.37 49.48
CA ASN A 11 -13.60 -24.70 48.25
C ASN A 11 -13.33 -23.18 48.37
N TYR A 12 -12.45 -22.65 47.52
CA TYR A 12 -12.33 -21.21 47.26
C TYR A 12 -12.73 -20.96 45.79
N TYR A 13 -13.91 -20.39 45.57
CA TYR A 13 -14.45 -20.18 44.21
C TYR A 13 -15.21 -18.85 44.06
N GLU A 14 -14.73 -17.77 44.68
CA GLU A 14 -15.42 -16.46 44.59
C GLU A 14 -14.50 -15.24 44.80
N ASN A 15 -13.53 -14.97 43.92
CA ASN A 15 -12.95 -13.61 43.81
C ASN A 15 -12.21 -13.26 42.49
N GLU A 16 -12.92 -13.13 41.37
CA GLU A 16 -12.39 -12.43 40.16
C GLU A 16 -13.37 -11.41 39.54
N LYS A 17 -14.43 -11.02 40.26
CA LYS A 17 -15.38 -9.97 39.81
C LYS A 17 -14.97 -8.54 40.21
N ALA A 18 -13.78 -8.36 40.76
CA ALA A 18 -13.35 -7.10 41.38
C ALA A 18 -12.36 -6.23 40.56
N GLN A 19 -11.86 -6.69 39.40
CA GLN A 19 -10.78 -5.96 38.67
C GLN A 19 -11.03 -5.65 37.17
N THR A 20 -12.19 -6.00 36.60
CA THR A 20 -12.47 -5.78 35.15
C THR A 20 -13.54 -4.72 34.85
N LEU A 21 -14.11 -4.06 35.87
CA LEU A 21 -15.18 -3.06 35.73
C LEU A 21 -14.72 -1.59 35.80
N LEU A 22 -13.43 -1.29 35.63
CA LEU A 22 -12.89 0.08 35.68
C LEU A 22 -12.42 0.66 34.33
N TRP A 23 -12.57 -0.04 33.21
CA TRP A 23 -12.11 0.39 31.88
C TRP A 23 -13.22 0.66 30.84
N TRP A 24 -14.49 0.56 31.23
CA TRP A 24 -15.63 0.63 30.29
C TRP A 24 -16.47 1.92 30.36
N PHE A 25 -15.98 2.98 31.04
CA PHE A 25 -16.79 4.17 31.33
C PHE A 25 -16.09 5.54 31.09
N LYS A 26 -15.25 5.66 30.05
CA LYS A 26 -14.65 6.96 29.69
C LYS A 26 -14.47 7.26 28.20
N VAL A 27 -15.47 6.95 27.37
CA VAL A 27 -15.69 7.67 26.10
C VAL A 27 -17.18 8.00 25.97
N LYS A 28 -17.59 9.16 26.49
CA LYS A 28 -18.93 9.73 26.23
C LYS A 28 -18.80 11.23 25.96
N SER A 29 -19.38 11.64 24.82
CA SER A 29 -19.76 13.00 24.47
C SER A 29 -18.63 14.04 24.32
N ILE A 30 -18.27 14.31 23.06
CA ILE A 30 -18.09 15.70 22.61
C ILE A 30 -19.10 15.93 21.48
N ASN A 31 -20.17 16.66 21.79
CA ASN A 31 -21.04 17.26 20.81
C ASN A 31 -20.48 18.65 20.44
N SER A 32 -20.16 18.84 19.17
CA SER A 32 -20.15 20.14 18.47
C SER A 32 -20.30 19.80 16.98
N GLY A 33 -21.31 20.26 16.25
CA GLY A 33 -21.98 21.55 16.41
C GLY A 33 -21.41 22.56 15.43
N ALA A 34 -21.26 22.17 14.17
CA ALA A 34 -20.83 23.05 13.07
C ALA A 34 -21.97 23.18 12.06
N ALA A 35 -22.47 24.41 11.89
CA ALA A 35 -23.65 24.70 11.11
C ALA A 35 -23.38 24.68 9.60
N MET A 36 -24.43 24.39 8.81
CA MET A 36 -24.47 24.74 7.40
C MET A 36 -24.31 26.26 7.24
N ASN A 37 -23.43 26.67 6.33
CA ASN A 37 -23.51 27.99 5.69
C ASN A 37 -23.25 27.84 4.19
N THR A 38 -24.31 27.99 3.41
CA THR A 38 -24.28 27.97 1.95
C THR A 38 -24.10 29.38 1.43
N THR A 39 -22.90 29.72 0.95
CA THR A 39 -22.66 30.97 0.21
C THR A 39 -21.95 30.69 -1.11
N LYS A 40 -22.71 30.75 -2.20
CA LYS A 40 -22.17 30.84 -3.56
C LYS A 40 -21.50 32.21 -3.74
N LEU A 41 -20.27 32.24 -4.22
CA LEU A 41 -19.67 33.47 -4.75
C LEU A 41 -18.94 33.16 -6.06
N ALA A 42 -19.18 34.00 -7.06
CA ALA A 42 -18.74 33.88 -8.45
C ALA A 42 -17.40 34.61 -8.66
N PRO A 43 -16.69 34.42 -9.80
CA PRO A 43 -15.35 34.98 -9.99
C PRO A 43 -15.39 36.48 -10.29
N THR A 44 -14.64 37.28 -9.52
CA THR A 44 -14.53 38.73 -9.72
C THR A 44 -13.38 39.06 -10.68
N ILE A 45 -13.75 39.47 -11.89
CA ILE A 45 -12.85 40.13 -12.85
C ILE A 45 -12.63 41.57 -12.38
N ILE A 46 -11.37 41.99 -12.21
CA ILE A 46 -11.04 43.39 -11.94
C ILE A 46 -10.70 44.07 -13.27
N LEU A 47 -11.64 44.87 -13.77
CA LEU A 47 -11.47 45.81 -14.85
C LEU A 47 -11.49 47.22 -14.25
N PHE A 48 -10.42 48.00 -14.39
CA PHE A 48 -10.42 49.44 -14.10
C PHE A 48 -10.19 50.22 -15.40
N SER A 49 -11.02 51.23 -15.63
CA SER A 49 -11.10 51.98 -16.88
C SER A 49 -11.42 53.46 -16.62
N VAL A 50 -11.04 54.33 -17.58
CA VAL A 50 -11.35 55.79 -17.68
C VAL A 50 -10.75 56.66 -16.52
N VAL A 51 -10.36 57.94 -16.59
CA VAL A 51 -10.44 59.13 -17.49
C VAL A 51 -9.10 59.92 -17.32
N GLY A 52 -8.56 60.79 -18.18
CA GLY A 52 -8.84 61.24 -19.56
C GLY A 52 -8.36 62.70 -19.83
N LEU A 53 -8.53 63.17 -21.08
CA LEU A 53 -8.35 64.55 -21.62
C LEU A 53 -6.95 65.20 -21.88
N SER A 54 -6.95 65.93 -23.01
CA SER A 54 -6.23 67.17 -23.39
C SER A 54 -4.77 67.14 -23.91
N SER A 55 -4.68 67.13 -25.25
CA SER A 55 -3.97 68.08 -26.12
C SER A 55 -2.64 68.72 -25.67
N ILE A 56 -1.53 68.31 -26.30
CA ILE A 56 -0.36 69.17 -26.56
C ILE A 56 0.05 69.04 -28.03
N ALA A 57 0.54 70.13 -28.62
CA ALA A 57 0.75 70.34 -30.05
C ALA A 57 1.81 69.43 -30.69
N ALA A 58 1.72 69.28 -32.01
CA ALA A 58 2.71 68.61 -32.84
C ALA A 58 4.05 69.39 -32.83
N THR A 59 4.98 68.97 -31.98
CA THR A 59 6.41 69.28 -32.15
C THR A 59 7.05 68.16 -32.96
N ALA A 60 7.52 68.50 -34.16
CA ALA A 60 8.30 67.57 -34.98
C ALA A 60 9.65 67.32 -34.28
N GLN A 61 9.72 66.25 -33.48
CA GLN A 61 10.98 65.74 -32.96
C GLN A 61 11.40 64.55 -33.80
N THR A 62 12.35 64.79 -34.70
CA THR A 62 13.16 63.72 -35.29
C THR A 62 14.00 63.10 -34.17
N VAL A 63 13.41 62.13 -33.47
CA VAL A 63 14.17 61.21 -32.63
C VAL A 63 15.07 60.43 -33.58
N THR A 64 16.33 60.84 -33.67
CA THR A 64 17.41 59.94 -34.10
C THR A 64 17.41 58.76 -33.13
N GLN A 65 16.73 57.69 -33.52
CA GLN A 65 17.00 56.38 -32.93
C GLN A 65 18.45 56.06 -33.27
N GLU A 66 19.33 56.28 -32.29
CA GLU A 66 20.61 55.62 -32.23
C GLU A 66 20.31 54.13 -32.10
N VAL A 67 20.13 53.47 -33.24
CA VAL A 67 20.02 52.02 -33.32
C VAL A 67 21.41 51.50 -33.00
N ASN A 68 21.69 51.33 -31.71
CA ASN A 68 22.84 50.59 -31.24
C ASN A 68 22.63 49.12 -31.62
N VAL A 69 22.97 48.81 -32.88
CA VAL A 69 23.11 47.44 -33.37
C VAL A 69 24.26 46.83 -32.62
N THR A 70 23.97 46.30 -31.43
CA THR A 70 24.91 45.47 -30.69
C THR A 70 25.02 44.17 -31.46
N ILE A 71 25.93 44.16 -32.44
CA ILE A 71 26.27 42.97 -33.22
C ILE A 71 26.75 41.94 -32.19
N ARG A 72 25.88 40.97 -31.86
CA ARG A 72 26.31 39.81 -31.10
C ARG A 72 27.44 39.18 -31.91
N PRO A 73 28.65 39.01 -31.35
CA PRO A 73 29.73 38.38 -32.09
C PRO A 73 29.25 37.00 -32.54
N PRO A 74 29.58 36.57 -33.76
CA PRO A 74 29.24 35.23 -34.21
C PRO A 74 29.90 34.25 -33.23
N ARG A 75 29.10 33.43 -32.54
CA ARG A 75 29.62 32.39 -31.64
C ARG A 75 30.69 31.60 -32.37
N THR A 76 31.90 31.61 -31.84
CA THR A 76 33.03 30.87 -32.39
C THR A 76 32.62 29.41 -32.57
N ALA A 77 33.06 28.75 -33.65
CA ALA A 77 32.65 27.38 -33.95
C ALA A 77 32.90 26.42 -32.76
N GLU A 78 33.97 26.68 -32.00
CA GLU A 78 34.35 25.99 -30.76
C GLU A 78 33.29 26.08 -29.65
N GLU A 79 32.71 27.27 -29.42
CA GLU A 79 31.68 27.49 -28.40
C GLU A 79 30.39 26.74 -28.74
N ARG A 80 30.02 26.70 -30.03
CA ARG A 80 28.88 25.91 -30.52
C ARG A 80 29.09 24.42 -30.34
N VAL A 81 30.28 23.91 -30.67
CA VAL A 81 30.63 22.49 -30.48
C VAL A 81 30.63 22.13 -28.99
N ALA A 82 31.14 23.01 -28.12
CA ALA A 82 31.10 22.81 -26.67
C ALA A 82 29.67 22.75 -26.11
N GLU A 83 28.77 23.63 -26.57
CA GLU A 83 27.34 23.56 -26.22
C GLU A 83 26.67 22.28 -26.75
N GLU A 84 26.96 21.86 -27.98
CA GLU A 84 26.39 20.64 -28.57
C GLU A 84 26.86 19.36 -27.86
N VAL A 85 28.14 19.29 -27.46
CA VAL A 85 28.67 18.17 -26.67
C VAL A 85 28.03 18.15 -25.28
N LYS A 86 28.00 19.29 -24.59
CA LYS A 86 27.38 19.41 -23.26
C LYS A 86 25.88 19.06 -23.29
N LEU A 87 25.17 19.42 -24.37
CA LEU A 87 23.76 19.04 -24.58
C LEU A 87 23.61 17.54 -24.83
N LYS A 88 24.52 16.90 -25.57
CA LYS A 88 24.52 15.44 -25.77
C LYS A 88 24.82 14.69 -24.47
N GLU A 89 25.78 15.15 -23.66
CA GLU A 89 26.08 14.59 -22.35
C GLU A 89 24.90 14.71 -21.38
N LEU A 90 24.24 15.89 -21.34
CA LEU A 90 23.04 16.09 -20.52
C LEU A 90 21.87 15.21 -20.97
N ARG A 91 21.67 15.02 -22.29
CA ARG A 91 20.66 14.09 -22.82
C ARG A 91 20.97 12.65 -22.46
N ARG A 92 22.20 12.20 -22.69
CA ARG A 92 22.65 10.85 -22.33
C ARG A 92 22.50 10.58 -20.83
N ALA A 93 22.90 11.52 -19.98
CA ALA A 93 22.73 11.41 -18.53
C ALA A 93 21.25 11.44 -18.09
N ALA A 94 20.36 12.09 -18.86
CA ALA A 94 18.91 12.04 -18.63
C ALA A 94 18.32 10.70 -19.07
N GLU A 95 18.73 10.18 -20.25
CA GLU A 95 18.32 8.87 -20.77
C GLU A 95 18.79 7.72 -19.86
N GLU A 96 20.05 7.75 -19.38
CA GLU A 96 20.58 6.78 -18.41
C GLU A 96 19.81 6.84 -17.07
N LYS A 97 19.41 8.03 -16.61
CA LYS A 97 18.55 8.18 -15.41
C LYS A 97 17.13 7.66 -15.63
N LEU A 98 16.52 7.95 -16.78
CA LEU A 98 15.19 7.45 -17.13
C LEU A 98 15.18 5.93 -17.24
N ALA A 99 16.18 5.34 -17.89
CA ALA A 99 16.32 3.89 -18.00
C ALA A 99 16.56 3.23 -16.62
N ALA A 100 17.35 3.85 -15.73
CA ALA A 100 17.53 3.38 -14.36
C ALA A 100 16.24 3.47 -13.53
N GLU A 101 15.47 4.55 -13.67
CA GLU A 101 14.20 4.75 -12.95
C GLU A 101 13.09 3.81 -13.47
N GLU A 102 13.03 3.55 -14.78
CA GLU A 102 12.16 2.55 -15.39
C GLU A 102 12.53 1.13 -14.94
N SER A 103 13.83 0.78 -14.97
CA SER A 103 14.33 -0.49 -14.45
C SER A 103 13.99 -0.67 -12.97
N ALA A 104 14.09 0.39 -12.17
CA ALA A 104 13.70 0.39 -10.76
C ALA A 104 12.18 0.21 -10.57
N ARG A 105 11.32 0.87 -11.36
CA ARG A 105 9.86 0.68 -11.34
C ARG A 105 9.45 -0.75 -11.74
N VAL A 106 10.07 -1.31 -12.77
CA VAL A 106 9.85 -2.70 -13.20
C VAL A 106 10.32 -3.68 -12.13
N ALA A 107 11.49 -3.43 -11.52
CA ALA A 107 11.98 -4.23 -10.39
C ALA A 107 11.08 -4.13 -9.17
N GLU A 108 10.53 -2.95 -8.84
CA GLU A 108 9.60 -2.77 -7.73
C GLU A 108 8.28 -3.52 -7.95
N THR A 109 7.83 -3.58 -9.21
CA THR A 109 6.62 -4.28 -9.67
C THR A 109 6.83 -5.81 -9.80
N ASN A 110 8.07 -6.30 -9.63
CA ASN A 110 8.36 -7.73 -9.70
C ASN A 110 7.56 -8.53 -8.64
N PRO A 111 6.81 -9.58 -9.03
CA PRO A 111 6.00 -10.38 -8.12
C PRO A 111 6.71 -10.85 -6.84
N LYS A 112 7.99 -11.25 -6.94
CA LYS A 112 8.78 -11.66 -5.78
C LYS A 112 9.08 -10.51 -4.82
N ASN A 113 9.34 -9.31 -5.34
CA ASN A 113 9.59 -8.12 -4.53
C ASN A 113 8.31 -7.59 -3.86
N LEU A 114 7.15 -7.79 -4.49
CA LEU A 114 5.84 -7.52 -3.89
C LEU A 114 5.54 -8.50 -2.75
N LEU A 115 5.67 -9.82 -3.00
CA LEU A 115 5.40 -10.85 -1.99
C LEU A 115 6.39 -10.80 -0.81
N ARG A 116 7.65 -10.42 -1.04
CA ARG A 116 8.65 -10.21 0.02
C ARG A 116 8.28 -9.09 0.98
N ARG A 117 7.69 -8.00 0.47
CA ARG A 117 7.34 -6.80 1.26
C ARG A 117 6.02 -6.92 2.00
N ALA A 118 5.10 -7.77 1.54
CA ALA A 118 3.78 -7.94 2.12
C ALA A 118 3.85 -8.29 3.62
N ARG A 119 3.12 -7.52 4.43
CA ARG A 119 2.91 -7.74 5.87
C ARG A 119 1.44 -8.07 6.15
N VAL A 120 0.52 -7.35 5.49
CA VAL A 120 -0.91 -7.44 5.75
C VAL A 120 -1.59 -8.24 4.64
N MET A 121 -2.34 -9.28 5.03
CA MET A 121 -3.09 -10.11 4.10
C MET A 121 -4.60 -10.12 4.38
N TYR A 122 -5.38 -10.18 3.32
CA TYR A 122 -6.81 -10.49 3.36
C TYR A 122 -7.05 -11.90 2.81
N VAL A 123 -7.89 -12.68 3.49
CA VAL A 123 -8.19 -14.07 3.09
C VAL A 123 -9.67 -14.18 2.75
N THR A 124 -9.96 -14.53 1.49
CA THR A 124 -11.31 -14.69 0.95
C THR A 124 -11.47 -16.08 0.32
N SER A 125 -12.72 -16.53 0.17
CA SER A 125 -13.01 -17.75 -0.58
C SER A 125 -14.24 -17.55 -1.46
N SER A 126 -14.16 -18.06 -2.67
CA SER A 126 -15.22 -18.06 -3.68
C SER A 126 -16.08 -19.33 -3.65
N THR A 127 -15.77 -20.27 -2.75
CA THR A 127 -16.40 -21.60 -2.69
C THR A 127 -17.07 -21.85 -1.33
N SER A 128 -18.25 -22.49 -1.31
CA SER A 128 -18.95 -22.86 -0.08
C SER A 128 -18.34 -24.06 0.65
N PHE A 129 -17.32 -24.69 0.05
CA PHE A 129 -16.62 -25.85 0.60
C PHE A 129 -15.35 -25.48 1.39
N PHE A 130 -15.12 -24.18 1.61
CA PHE A 130 -13.97 -23.68 2.35
C PHE A 130 -14.32 -22.40 3.12
N GLU A 131 -14.21 -22.42 4.45
CA GLU A 131 -14.40 -21.20 5.24
C GLU A 131 -13.07 -20.45 5.38
N SER A 132 -13.03 -19.19 4.96
CA SER A 132 -11.79 -18.39 5.02
C SER A 132 -11.19 -18.34 6.44
N VAL A 133 -12.04 -18.33 7.46
CA VAL A 133 -11.67 -18.39 8.89
C VAL A 133 -10.82 -19.61 9.22
N GLN A 134 -11.03 -20.77 8.57
CA GLN A 134 -10.20 -21.96 8.77
C GLN A 134 -8.75 -21.68 8.38
N LEU A 135 -8.51 -21.08 7.20
CA LEU A 135 -7.16 -20.71 6.78
C LEU A 135 -6.56 -19.62 7.66
N GLN A 136 -7.34 -18.61 8.06
CA GLN A 136 -6.86 -17.54 8.95
C GLN A 136 -6.36 -18.10 10.29
N ASN A 137 -7.06 -19.08 10.86
CA ASN A 137 -6.65 -19.77 12.07
C ASN A 137 -5.39 -20.63 11.86
N GLU A 138 -5.27 -21.34 10.73
CA GLU A 138 -4.10 -22.17 10.42
C GLU A 138 -2.84 -21.37 10.03
N LEU A 139 -3.00 -20.14 9.51
CA LEU A 139 -1.90 -19.21 9.27
C LEU A 139 -1.35 -18.63 10.58
N ARG A 140 -2.22 -18.23 11.51
CA ARG A 140 -1.83 -17.69 12.84
C ARG A 140 -1.13 -18.70 13.75
N LYS A 141 -1.17 -19.99 13.44
CA LYS A 141 -0.45 -21.06 14.18
C LYS A 141 0.99 -21.27 13.70
N ARG A 142 1.48 -20.47 12.75
CA ARG A 142 2.79 -20.63 12.11
C ARG A 142 3.81 -19.71 12.76
N ASP A 143 4.92 -20.27 13.26
CA ASP A 143 6.04 -19.48 13.79
C ASP A 143 6.60 -18.48 12.76
N GLU A 144 6.49 -18.79 11.46
CA GLU A 144 6.87 -17.86 10.39
C GLU A 144 5.94 -16.64 10.29
N PHE A 145 4.67 -16.77 10.68
CA PHE A 145 3.68 -15.68 10.61
C PHE A 145 4.01 -14.60 11.64
N ASP A 146 4.32 -15.02 12.87
CA ASP A 146 4.75 -14.13 13.96
C ASP A 146 6.17 -13.59 13.70
N ARG A 147 7.12 -14.44 13.26
CA ARG A 147 8.50 -14.01 12.93
C ARG A 147 8.55 -12.93 11.85
N TRP A 148 7.58 -12.92 10.94
CA TRP A 148 7.48 -11.93 9.86
C TRP A 148 6.48 -10.80 10.17
N GLU A 149 6.00 -10.71 11.41
CA GLU A 149 5.07 -9.67 11.90
C GLU A 149 3.88 -9.51 10.94
N MET A 150 3.34 -10.62 10.45
CA MET A 150 2.25 -10.60 9.50
C MET A 150 0.92 -10.32 10.21
N ALA A 151 -0.02 -9.71 9.50
CA ALA A 151 -1.35 -9.42 10.01
C ALA A 151 -2.42 -9.96 9.06
N ILE A 152 -3.48 -10.55 9.62
CA ILE A 152 -4.67 -10.94 8.85
C ILE A 152 -5.78 -9.93 9.14
N VAL A 153 -6.27 -9.29 8.09
CA VAL A 153 -7.43 -8.42 8.16
C VAL A 153 -8.72 -9.26 8.25
N GLY A 154 -9.57 -8.94 9.22
CA GLY A 154 -10.85 -9.61 9.43
C GLY A 154 -11.89 -9.31 8.35
N ARG A 155 -12.99 -10.08 8.37
CA ARG A 155 -14.13 -9.96 7.46
C ARG A 155 -14.75 -8.55 7.49
N GLY A 156 -15.06 -7.98 6.33
CA GLY A 156 -15.69 -6.66 6.16
C GLY A 156 -14.87 -5.72 5.26
N ASP A 157 -15.21 -4.43 5.28
CA ASP A 157 -14.77 -3.39 4.34
C ASP A 157 -13.28 -3.00 4.45
N LYS A 158 -12.48 -3.80 5.16
CA LYS A 158 -11.06 -3.55 5.42
C LYS A 158 -10.13 -4.15 4.35
N TYR A 159 -10.70 -4.64 3.24
CA TYR A 159 -9.96 -5.14 2.07
C TYR A 159 -8.85 -4.18 1.62
N ASP A 160 -9.11 -2.87 1.66
CA ASP A 160 -8.15 -1.83 1.25
C ASP A 160 -6.91 -1.72 2.15
N ALA A 161 -6.97 -2.23 3.38
CA ALA A 161 -5.85 -2.25 4.31
C ALA A 161 -4.86 -3.41 4.06
N ALA A 162 -5.13 -4.30 3.11
CA ALA A 162 -4.26 -5.43 2.79
C ALA A 162 -3.27 -5.13 1.65
N ASP A 163 -2.03 -5.64 1.80
CA ASP A 163 -1.02 -5.65 0.74
C ASP A 163 -1.34 -6.73 -0.30
N ILE A 164 -1.75 -7.90 0.20
CA ILE A 164 -2.02 -9.10 -0.59
C ILE A 164 -3.38 -9.72 -0.25
N VAL A 165 -3.99 -10.32 -1.26
CA VAL A 165 -5.26 -11.03 -1.18
C VAL A 165 -4.99 -12.49 -1.49
N VAL A 166 -5.38 -13.38 -0.58
CA VAL A 166 -5.39 -14.82 -0.81
C VAL A 166 -6.84 -15.22 -1.10
N GLU A 167 -7.09 -15.65 -2.33
CA GLU A 167 -8.37 -16.21 -2.76
C GLU A 167 -8.27 -17.74 -2.84
N ILE A 168 -9.26 -18.42 -2.29
CA ILE A 168 -9.37 -19.89 -2.29
C ILE A 168 -10.63 -20.29 -3.05
N ASP A 169 -10.44 -21.13 -4.07
CA ASP A 169 -11.49 -21.71 -4.90
C ASP A 169 -11.45 -23.25 -4.81
N ARG A 170 -12.58 -23.88 -5.13
CA ARG A 170 -12.71 -25.32 -5.36
C ARG A 170 -13.83 -25.56 -6.37
N PRO A 171 -13.50 -26.09 -7.57
CA PRO A 171 -14.49 -26.52 -8.54
C PRO A 171 -15.42 -27.60 -7.96
N ILE A 172 -16.71 -27.49 -8.29
CA ILE A 172 -17.77 -28.41 -7.84
C ILE A 172 -17.43 -29.85 -8.27
N PHE A 173 -17.79 -30.83 -7.44
CA PHE A 173 -17.50 -32.26 -7.62
C PHE A 173 -16.01 -32.67 -7.64
N THR A 174 -15.07 -31.78 -7.31
CA THR A 174 -13.64 -32.12 -7.17
C THR A 174 -13.20 -32.22 -5.71
N HIS A 175 -12.00 -32.74 -5.44
CA HIS A 175 -11.33 -32.63 -4.12
C HIS A 175 -10.07 -31.76 -4.23
N THR A 176 -10.07 -30.80 -5.16
CA THR A 176 -8.93 -29.95 -5.47
C THR A 176 -9.23 -28.52 -5.06
N PHE A 177 -8.50 -28.01 -4.08
CA PHE A 177 -8.54 -26.60 -3.69
C PHE A 177 -7.43 -25.86 -4.44
N THR A 178 -7.79 -24.81 -5.14
CA THR A 178 -6.88 -23.86 -5.79
C THR A 178 -6.75 -22.62 -4.91
N TYR A 179 -5.57 -22.01 -4.91
CA TYR A 179 -5.36 -20.72 -4.28
C TYR A 179 -4.60 -19.78 -5.22
N GLN A 180 -4.93 -18.50 -5.10
CA GLN A 180 -4.27 -17.41 -5.81
C GLN A 180 -3.89 -16.32 -4.80
N ILE A 181 -2.62 -15.93 -4.81
CA ILE A 181 -2.12 -14.76 -4.07
C ILE A 181 -2.01 -13.62 -5.08
N THR A 182 -2.80 -12.57 -4.89
CA THR A 182 -2.82 -11.38 -5.74
C THR A 182 -2.38 -10.17 -4.92
N ASN A 183 -1.55 -9.29 -5.48
CA ASN A 183 -1.30 -8.00 -4.86
C ASN A 183 -2.51 -7.07 -5.02
N ARG A 184 -2.96 -6.45 -3.93
CA ARG A 184 -4.18 -5.64 -3.92
C ARG A 184 -4.03 -4.32 -4.71
N SER A 185 -2.83 -3.73 -4.76
CA SER A 185 -2.62 -2.40 -5.35
C SER A 185 -2.54 -2.40 -6.88
N ASN A 186 -2.03 -3.46 -7.48
CA ASN A 186 -1.81 -3.55 -8.92
C ASN A 186 -2.49 -4.77 -9.58
N GLY A 187 -3.18 -5.62 -8.82
CA GLY A 187 -3.87 -6.80 -9.33
C GLY A 187 -2.93 -7.91 -9.85
N ILE A 188 -1.62 -7.80 -9.62
CA ILE A 188 -0.64 -8.77 -10.12
C ILE A 188 -0.71 -10.05 -9.30
N VAL A 189 -0.86 -11.18 -10.00
CA VAL A 189 -0.79 -12.51 -9.41
C VAL A 189 0.65 -12.79 -8.97
N LEU A 190 0.85 -12.96 -7.67
CA LEU A 190 2.15 -13.17 -7.03
C LEU A 190 2.55 -14.64 -6.98
N ALA A 191 1.59 -15.51 -6.69
CA ALA A 191 1.75 -16.96 -6.65
C ALA A 191 0.39 -17.65 -6.84
N THR A 192 0.41 -18.86 -7.37
CA THR A 192 -0.76 -19.74 -7.45
C THR A 192 -0.37 -21.15 -7.06
N GLY A 193 -1.34 -21.93 -6.61
CA GLY A 193 -1.12 -23.34 -6.38
C GLY A 193 -2.41 -24.13 -6.22
N LYS A 194 -2.24 -25.44 -6.11
CA LYS A 194 -3.33 -26.39 -5.89
C LYS A 194 -2.93 -27.44 -4.87
N ILE A 195 -3.90 -27.91 -4.11
CA ILE A 195 -3.76 -29.07 -3.23
C ILE A 195 -4.96 -29.99 -3.40
N THR A 196 -4.78 -31.27 -3.09
CA THR A 196 -5.87 -32.24 -3.00
C THR A 196 -6.16 -32.56 -1.54
N ALA A 197 -7.42 -32.39 -1.13
CA ALA A 197 -7.92 -32.63 0.21
C ALA A 197 -9.42 -32.96 0.16
N ILE A 198 -9.87 -33.83 1.06
CA ILE A 198 -11.26 -34.30 1.08
C ILE A 198 -12.22 -33.14 1.42
N ASP A 199 -11.82 -32.30 2.39
CA ASP A 199 -12.62 -31.23 2.99
C ASP A 199 -11.75 -30.01 3.37
N GLY A 200 -12.39 -28.85 3.57
CA GLY A 200 -11.76 -27.59 3.97
C GLY A 200 -10.92 -27.70 5.25
N ASN A 201 -11.33 -28.49 6.24
CA ASN A 201 -10.56 -28.70 7.48
C ASN A 201 -9.21 -29.40 7.22
N VAL A 202 -9.14 -30.28 6.22
CA VAL A 202 -7.90 -30.97 5.80
C VAL A 202 -7.10 -30.10 4.81
N ALA A 203 -7.78 -29.23 4.07
CA ALA A 203 -7.19 -28.30 3.12
C ALA A 203 -6.47 -27.13 3.81
N ALA A 204 -7.08 -26.50 4.82
CA ALA A 204 -6.57 -25.31 5.49
C ALA A 204 -5.12 -25.42 5.99
N PRO A 205 -4.69 -26.45 6.75
CA PRO A 205 -3.30 -26.55 7.21
C PRO A 205 -2.32 -26.79 6.06
N LYS A 206 -2.75 -27.46 4.98
CA LYS A 206 -1.95 -27.69 3.77
C LYS A 206 -1.81 -26.43 2.92
N LEU A 207 -2.88 -25.64 2.80
CA LEU A 207 -2.87 -24.33 2.15
C LEU A 207 -1.97 -23.36 2.91
N ALA A 208 -2.12 -23.26 4.24
CA ALA A 208 -1.26 -22.44 5.09
C ALA A 208 0.22 -22.79 4.90
N ALA A 209 0.57 -24.09 4.93
CA ALA A 209 1.94 -24.53 4.69
C ALA A 209 2.48 -24.12 3.31
N ARG A 210 1.64 -24.18 2.25
CA ARG A 210 2.04 -23.79 0.89
C ARG A 210 2.18 -22.27 0.73
N ILE A 211 1.20 -21.50 1.19
CA ILE A 211 1.21 -20.04 1.14
C ILE A 211 2.43 -19.48 1.89
N MET A 212 2.69 -19.98 3.10
CA MET A 212 3.86 -19.55 3.87
C MET A 212 5.17 -19.96 3.18
N GLU A 213 5.24 -21.13 2.53
CA GLU A 213 6.41 -21.54 1.74
C GLU A 213 6.67 -20.60 0.54
N GLU A 214 5.65 -20.16 -0.20
CA GLU A 214 5.82 -19.18 -1.30
C GLU A 214 6.35 -17.83 -0.78
N ILE A 215 5.83 -17.35 0.36
CA ILE A 215 6.32 -16.14 1.03
C ILE A 215 7.77 -16.33 1.51
N ARG A 216 8.10 -17.50 2.07
CA ARG A 216 9.46 -17.90 2.50
C ARG A 216 10.45 -17.79 1.32
N LEU A 217 10.08 -18.34 0.18
CA LEU A 217 10.88 -18.34 -1.06
C LEU A 217 11.05 -16.93 -1.63
N ALA A 218 10.00 -16.09 -1.61
CA ALA A 218 10.11 -14.69 -2.03
C ALA A 218 10.97 -13.84 -1.09
N ARG A 219 11.00 -14.17 0.20
CA ARG A 219 11.88 -13.56 1.22
C ARG A 219 13.34 -14.03 1.13
N GLY A 220 13.65 -15.05 0.32
CA GLY A 220 15.00 -15.57 0.16
C GLY A 220 15.46 -16.49 1.29
N GLU A 221 14.57 -16.82 2.24
CA GLU A 221 14.83 -17.90 3.19
C GLU A 221 14.83 -19.22 2.39
N VAL A 222 15.95 -19.95 2.39
CA VAL A 222 16.03 -21.29 1.79
C VAL A 222 15.65 -22.33 2.84
N LYS A 223 14.84 -23.33 2.46
CA LYS A 223 14.46 -24.37 3.42
C LYS A 223 15.68 -25.23 3.69
N ALA A 224 16.15 -25.26 4.93
CA ALA A 224 17.08 -26.29 5.34
C ALA A 224 16.41 -27.65 5.07
N LYS A 225 16.97 -28.44 4.14
CA LYS A 225 16.55 -29.84 3.99
C LYS A 225 16.83 -30.54 5.32
N LYS A 226 15.80 -31.18 5.86
CA LYS A 226 15.85 -32.06 7.02
C LYS A 226 15.30 -33.42 6.61
#